data_AF-A0A0S6VSH8-F1
#
_entry.id   AF-A0A0S6VSH8-F1
#
_cell.length_a   1.000
_cell.length_b   1.000
_cell.length_c   1.000
_cell.angle_alpha   90.00
_cell.angle_beta   90.00
_cell.angle_gamma   90.00
#
_symmetry.space_group_name_H-M   'P 1'
#
loop_
_entity.id
_entity.type
_entity.pdbx_description
1 polymer ?
#
loop_
_entity_poly.entity_id
_entity_poly.type
_entity_poly.pdbx_seq_one_letter_code
_entity_poly.pdbx_strand_id
1 'polypeptide(L)'
;MNKKFYMFLCGIVMVVYSIFYVSTTTFAASTKERGRPQPPSAKEMANQMMSDLKSRLTLTADQEKQLQSALQSYLEKRNELFEKSRPEGQMNQPSGDRPEPPSGDRPEPPADANGNAPGNGNAPAEPKELTELRQSFEKEVAAFLSDAQIKELQTYFEEQQQKMRPAGPGPKPSQQE
;
A
#
# COMPACT_ATOMS: atom_id res chain seq x y z
N MET A 1 11.86 -11.90 57.01
CA MET A 1 11.66 -12.12 55.56
C MET A 1 12.24 -13.48 55.21
N ASN A 2 11.42 -14.40 54.67
CA ASN A 2 11.80 -15.81 54.54
C ASN A 2 12.72 -16.04 53.34
N LYS A 3 13.91 -16.62 53.56
CA LYS A 3 14.86 -17.01 52.50
C LYS A 3 14.22 -17.83 51.36
N LYS A 4 13.20 -18.63 51.69
CA LYS A 4 12.42 -19.42 50.74
C LYS A 4 11.64 -18.56 49.72
N PHE A 5 11.21 -17.37 50.13
CA PHE A 5 10.47 -16.44 49.27
C PHE A 5 11.38 -15.76 48.24
N TYR A 6 12.61 -15.41 48.63
CA TYR A 6 13.61 -14.82 47.72
C TYR A 6 14.08 -15.80 46.64
N MET A 7 14.27 -17.08 46.98
CA MET A 7 14.63 -18.11 45.99
C MET A 7 13.53 -18.32 44.95
N PHE A 8 12.26 -18.26 45.34
CA PHE A 8 11.12 -18.41 44.43
C PHE A 8 11.00 -17.22 43.46
N LEU A 9 11.12 -15.99 43.97
CA LEU A 9 11.11 -14.77 43.14
C LEU A 9 12.28 -14.73 42.14
N CYS A 10 13.49 -15.16 42.55
CA CYS A 10 14.65 -15.19 41.67
C CYS A 10 14.48 -16.19 40.50
N GLY A 11 13.81 -17.31 40.73
CA GLY A 11 13.51 -18.29 39.68
C GLY A 11 12.57 -17.76 38.61
N ILE A 12 11.50 -17.06 39.01
CA ILE A 12 10.53 -16.47 38.06
C ILE A 12 11.19 -15.42 37.17
N VAL A 13 12.04 -14.55 37.74
CA VAL A 13 12.76 -13.52 36.98
C VAL A 13 13.73 -14.15 35.95
N MET A 14 14.41 -15.23 36.30
CA MET A 14 15.30 -15.95 35.37
C MET A 14 14.53 -16.60 34.20
N VAL A 15 13.32 -17.14 34.43
CA VAL A 15 12.50 -17.74 33.38
C VAL A 15 11.95 -16.68 32.42
N VAL A 16 11.49 -15.53 32.94
CA VAL A 16 11.04 -14.42 32.09
C VAL A 16 12.20 -13.83 31.27
N TYR A 17 13.39 -13.71 31.86
CA TYR A 17 14.58 -13.18 31.18
C TYR A 17 15.08 -14.12 30.06
N SER A 18 14.96 -15.43 30.25
CA SER A 18 15.36 -16.43 29.23
C SER A 18 14.40 -16.51 28.04
N ILE A 19 13.11 -16.23 28.23
CA ILE A 19 12.15 -16.10 27.11
C ILE A 19 12.49 -14.88 26.24
N PHE A 20 12.94 -13.77 26.83
CA PHE A 20 13.33 -12.57 26.08
C PHE A 20 14.63 -12.71 25.28
N TYR A 21 15.57 -13.57 25.71
CA TYR A 21 16.86 -13.74 25.01
C TYR A 21 16.79 -14.63 23.76
N VAL A 22 15.78 -15.50 23.65
CA VAL A 22 15.62 -16.40 22.48
C VAL A 22 14.96 -15.69 21.29
N SER A 23 14.32 -14.54 21.49
CA SER A 23 13.64 -13.80 20.41
C SER A 23 14.55 -12.90 19.56
N THR A 24 15.85 -12.81 19.85
CA THR A 24 16.77 -11.88 19.14
C THR A 24 17.63 -12.48 18.02
N THR A 25 17.50 -13.78 17.70
CA THR A 25 18.40 -14.43 16.72
C THR A 25 17.73 -14.99 15.47
N THR A 26 16.86 -14.22 14.82
CA THR A 26 16.40 -14.54 13.44
C THR A 26 16.16 -13.28 12.60
N PHE A 27 17.25 -12.56 12.29
CA PHE A 27 17.30 -11.72 11.09
C PHE A 27 18.65 -11.91 10.40
N ALA A 28 19.02 -13.17 10.13
CA ALA A 28 20.10 -13.48 9.23
C ALA A 28 19.61 -13.25 7.79
N ALA A 29 20.17 -12.21 7.18
CA ALA A 29 19.89 -11.74 5.84
C ALA A 29 20.02 -12.86 4.81
N SER A 30 18.89 -13.28 4.25
CA SER A 30 18.85 -13.98 2.97
C SER A 30 19.12 -12.94 1.86
N THR A 31 20.40 -12.70 1.56
CA THR A 31 20.81 -12.07 0.30
C THR A 31 20.70 -13.11 -0.82
N LYS A 32 19.46 -13.52 -1.11
CA LYS A 32 19.10 -14.14 -2.40
C LYS A 32 19.16 -13.04 -3.45
N GLU A 33 19.64 -13.36 -4.64
CA GLU A 33 19.75 -12.46 -5.79
C GLU A 33 18.69 -11.36 -5.77
N ARG A 34 19.12 -10.10 -5.92
CA ARG A 34 18.23 -8.93 -6.01
C ARG A 34 17.43 -8.98 -7.31
N GLY A 35 16.57 -9.98 -7.45
CA GLY A 35 15.41 -9.90 -8.30
C GLY A 35 14.63 -8.66 -7.89
N ARG A 36 14.06 -7.97 -8.89
CA ARG A 36 13.21 -6.80 -8.63
C ARG A 36 12.22 -7.18 -7.52
N PRO A 37 12.04 -6.34 -6.48
CA PRO A 37 11.10 -6.64 -5.42
C PRO A 37 9.76 -6.98 -6.06
N GLN A 38 9.30 -8.22 -5.85
CA GLN A 38 8.00 -8.63 -6.36
C GLN A 38 6.95 -7.76 -5.64
N PRO A 39 5.97 -7.21 -6.37
CA PRO A 39 4.90 -6.48 -5.71
C PRO A 39 4.23 -7.40 -4.68
N PRO A 40 3.80 -6.87 -3.53
CA PRO A 40 3.13 -7.66 -2.52
C PRO A 40 1.89 -8.34 -3.12
N SER A 41 1.63 -9.58 -2.70
CA SER A 41 0.46 -10.32 -3.13
C SER A 41 -0.83 -9.68 -2.62
N ALA A 42 -1.97 -9.97 -3.27
CA ALA A 42 -3.27 -9.46 -2.85
C ALA A 42 -3.58 -9.79 -1.38
N LYS A 43 -3.20 -10.98 -0.92
CA LYS A 43 -3.36 -11.42 0.46
C LYS A 43 -2.50 -10.61 1.44
N GLU A 44 -1.24 -10.33 1.09
CA GLU A 44 -0.35 -9.50 1.91
C GLU A 44 -0.86 -8.07 2.00
N MET A 45 -1.30 -7.49 0.88
CA MET A 45 -1.93 -6.17 0.86
C MET A 45 -3.22 -6.13 1.68
N ALA A 46 -4.08 -7.15 1.57
CA ALA A 46 -5.30 -7.26 2.37
C ALA A 46 -4.97 -7.29 3.87
N ASN A 47 -3.99 -8.10 4.28
CA ASN A 47 -3.56 -8.18 5.68
C ASN A 47 -2.99 -6.85 6.18
N GLN A 48 -2.21 -6.14 5.36
CA GLN A 48 -1.67 -4.83 5.69
C GLN A 48 -2.80 -3.79 5.87
N MET A 49 -3.73 -3.72 4.93
CA MET A 49 -4.90 -2.84 5.04
C MET A 49 -5.75 -3.19 6.26
N MET A 50 -5.90 -4.49 6.56
CA MET A 50 -6.65 -4.96 7.71
C MET A 50 -6.03 -4.51 9.04
N SER A 51 -4.69 -4.50 9.14
CA SER A 51 -4.00 -3.99 10.32
C SER A 51 -4.34 -2.52 10.58
N ASP A 52 -4.32 -1.69 9.54
CA ASP A 52 -4.64 -0.26 9.65
C ASP A 52 -6.13 -0.06 10.00
N LEU A 53 -7.02 -0.80 9.32
CA LEU A 53 -8.47 -0.70 9.53
C LEU A 53 -8.90 -1.16 10.91
N LYS A 54 -8.28 -2.20 11.49
CA LYS A 54 -8.57 -2.65 12.86
C LYS A 54 -8.31 -1.58 13.92
N SER A 55 -7.36 -0.68 13.67
CA SER A 55 -7.08 0.43 14.59
C SER A 55 -8.11 1.56 14.52
N ARG A 56 -8.82 1.69 13.39
CA ARG A 56 -9.78 2.77 13.11
C ARG A 56 -11.22 2.33 13.31
N LEU A 57 -11.55 1.17 12.75
CA LEU A 57 -12.86 0.54 12.82
C LEU A 57 -12.84 -0.39 14.02
N THR A 58 -13.64 -0.10 15.04
CA THR A 58 -13.91 -1.06 16.12
C THR A 58 -14.74 -2.22 15.55
N LEU A 59 -14.08 -3.20 14.94
CA LEU A 59 -14.70 -4.36 14.29
C LEU A 59 -14.86 -5.51 15.28
N THR A 60 -15.94 -6.28 15.13
CA THR A 60 -16.07 -7.58 15.80
C THR A 60 -15.24 -8.63 15.09
N ALA A 61 -14.90 -9.74 15.75
CA ALA A 61 -14.12 -10.82 15.13
C ALA A 61 -14.79 -11.39 13.86
N ASP A 62 -16.12 -11.44 13.83
CA ASP A 62 -16.88 -11.90 12.66
C ASP A 62 -16.83 -10.87 11.52
N GLN A 63 -17.02 -9.59 11.82
CA GLN A 63 -16.86 -8.51 10.84
C GLN A 63 -15.44 -8.47 10.28
N GLU A 64 -14.43 -8.71 11.13
CA GLU A 64 -13.04 -8.77 10.69
C GLU A 64 -12.83 -9.86 9.64
N LYS A 65 -13.32 -11.07 9.92
CA LYS A 65 -13.20 -12.21 9.00
C LYS A 65 -13.93 -11.95 7.67
N GLN A 66 -15.13 -11.37 7.73
CA GLN A 66 -15.92 -11.02 6.54
C GLN A 66 -15.22 -9.93 5.71
N LEU A 67 -14.75 -8.85 6.37
CA LEU A 67 -14.04 -7.76 5.71
C LEU A 67 -12.73 -8.23 5.08
N GLN A 68 -11.96 -9.08 5.76
CA GLN A 68 -10.73 -9.65 5.22
C GLN A 68 -10.99 -10.46 3.94
N SER A 69 -12.04 -11.29 3.94
CA SER A 69 -12.44 -12.06 2.76
C SER A 69 -12.87 -11.15 1.60
N ALA A 70 -13.69 -10.14 1.89
CA ALA A 70 -14.16 -9.18 0.90
C ALA A 70 -12.99 -8.36 0.30
N LEU A 71 -12.06 -7.89 1.15
CA LEU A 71 -10.86 -7.15 0.72
C LEU A 71 -9.95 -8.01 -0.16
N GLN A 72 -9.71 -9.27 0.22
CA GLN A 72 -8.90 -10.18 -0.57
C GLN A 72 -9.52 -10.39 -1.96
N SER A 73 -10.83 -10.69 -2.03
CA SER A 73 -11.51 -10.88 -3.31
C SER A 73 -11.51 -9.61 -4.17
N TYR A 74 -11.71 -8.44 -3.55
CA TYR A 74 -11.62 -7.15 -4.24
C TYR A 74 -10.23 -6.91 -4.85
N LEU A 75 -9.16 -7.13 -4.08
CA LEU A 75 -7.79 -6.93 -4.54
C LEU A 75 -7.37 -7.92 -5.62
N GLU A 76 -7.78 -9.19 -5.52
CA GLU A 76 -7.54 -10.20 -6.55
C GLU A 76 -8.20 -9.78 -7.88
N LYS A 77 -9.50 -9.46 -7.88
CA LYS A 77 -10.22 -9.00 -9.08
C LYS A 77 -9.64 -7.70 -9.64
N ARG A 78 -9.26 -6.77 -8.77
CA ARG A 78 -8.61 -5.52 -9.17
C ARG A 78 -7.30 -5.81 -9.91
N ASN A 79 -6.47 -6.69 -9.39
CA ASN A 79 -5.21 -7.07 -10.02
C ASN A 79 -5.43 -7.77 -11.37
N GLU A 80 -6.42 -8.65 -11.47
CA GLU A 80 -6.81 -9.28 -12.75
C GLU A 80 -7.21 -8.25 -13.80
N LEU A 81 -7.99 -7.23 -13.41
CA LEU A 81 -8.36 -6.13 -14.31
C LEU A 81 -7.16 -5.31 -14.76
N PHE A 82 -6.19 -5.05 -13.87
CA PHE A 82 -4.96 -4.37 -14.23
C PHE A 82 -4.08 -5.19 -15.17
N GLU A 83 -3.92 -6.49 -14.92
CA GLU A 83 -3.18 -7.40 -15.80
C GLU A 83 -3.85 -7.52 -17.18
N LYS A 84 -5.19 -7.61 -17.22
CA LYS A 84 -5.96 -7.64 -18.48
C LYS A 84 -5.88 -6.32 -19.26
N SER A 85 -5.83 -5.19 -18.57
CA SER A 85 -5.72 -3.86 -19.18
C SER A 85 -4.30 -3.54 -19.63
N ARG A 86 -3.31 -4.36 -19.24
CA ARG A 86 -1.92 -4.16 -19.62
C ARG A 86 -1.78 -4.50 -21.12
N PRO A 87 -1.37 -3.54 -21.97
CA PRO A 87 -1.22 -3.83 -23.40
C PRO A 87 -0.17 -4.93 -23.59
N GLU A 88 -0.56 -6.00 -24.29
CA GLU A 88 0.22 -7.23 -24.51
C GLU A 88 1.61 -7.00 -25.14
N GLY A 89 1.95 -5.78 -25.56
CA GLY A 89 3.23 -5.42 -26.17
C GLY A 89 4.25 -4.68 -25.26
N GLN A 90 3.91 -4.31 -24.02
CA GLN A 90 4.82 -3.49 -23.18
C GLN A 90 5.62 -4.28 -22.14
N MET A 91 5.47 -5.60 -22.08
CA MET A 91 5.92 -6.37 -20.91
C MET A 91 7.35 -6.89 -20.98
N ASN A 92 8.12 -6.66 -22.03
CA ASN A 92 9.50 -7.13 -22.15
C ASN A 92 10.37 -6.22 -23.04
N GLN A 93 10.51 -4.93 -22.73
CA GLN A 93 11.78 -4.30 -23.08
C GLN A 93 12.75 -4.66 -21.96
N PRO A 94 13.66 -5.64 -22.15
CA PRO A 94 14.80 -5.77 -21.25
C PRO A 94 15.44 -4.38 -21.16
N SER A 95 15.76 -3.93 -19.95
CA SER A 95 16.48 -2.69 -19.71
C SER A 95 17.94 -2.78 -20.22
N GLY A 96 18.18 -3.56 -21.28
CA GLY A 96 19.47 -3.69 -21.94
C GLY A 96 19.78 -2.38 -22.64
N ASP A 97 20.86 -1.76 -22.21
CA ASP A 97 21.62 -0.72 -22.90
C ASP A 97 20.74 0.28 -23.67
N ARG A 98 19.70 0.83 -23.02
CA ARG A 98 19.12 2.06 -23.53
C ARG A 98 20.25 3.09 -23.43
N PRO A 99 20.79 3.59 -24.56
CA PRO A 99 21.85 4.57 -24.51
C PRO A 99 21.34 5.72 -23.64
N GLU A 100 22.12 6.13 -22.65
CA GLU A 100 21.81 7.34 -21.90
C GLU A 100 21.52 8.42 -22.95
N PRO A 101 20.38 9.13 -22.84
CA PRO A 101 20.12 10.23 -23.76
C PRO A 101 21.35 11.14 -23.71
N PRO A 102 21.95 11.48 -24.86
CA PRO A 102 23.17 12.26 -24.89
C PRO A 102 22.96 13.52 -24.05
N SER A 103 23.85 13.77 -23.09
CA SER A 103 23.83 14.94 -22.20
C SER A 103 24.17 16.25 -22.95
N GLY A 104 23.92 16.30 -24.25
CA GLY A 104 24.01 17.55 -25.01
C GLY A 104 22.90 18.49 -24.55
N ASP A 105 23.21 19.79 -24.52
CA ASP A 105 22.29 20.89 -24.25
C ASP A 105 20.98 20.68 -25.02
N ARG A 106 20.03 20.02 -24.36
CA ARG A 106 18.75 19.69 -24.96
C ARG A 106 18.07 21.04 -25.16
N PRO A 107 17.81 21.47 -26.40
CA PRO A 107 17.00 22.65 -26.61
C PRO A 107 15.73 22.44 -25.82
N GLU A 108 15.38 23.38 -24.95
CA GLU A 108 14.09 23.35 -24.28
C GLU A 108 13.05 23.04 -25.35
N PRO A 109 12.19 22.01 -25.14
CA PRO A 109 11.14 21.72 -26.11
C PRO A 109 10.41 23.05 -26.34
N PRO A 110 10.25 23.48 -27.60
CA PRO A 110 9.64 24.76 -27.88
C PRO A 110 8.30 24.76 -27.16
N ALA A 111 8.12 25.73 -26.26
CA ALA A 111 6.81 26.02 -25.72
C ALA A 111 5.89 26.12 -26.94
N ASP A 112 4.90 25.23 -27.01
CA ASP A 112 3.83 25.41 -27.97
C ASP A 112 3.32 26.85 -27.78
N ALA A 113 3.00 27.54 -28.88
CA ALA A 113 2.72 28.98 -28.88
C ALA A 113 1.52 29.40 -27.98
N ASN A 114 0.89 28.45 -27.30
CA ASN A 114 -0.15 28.63 -26.30
C ASN A 114 0.32 28.52 -24.84
N GLY A 115 1.61 28.28 -24.57
CA GLY A 115 2.14 28.19 -23.19
C GLY A 115 1.53 27.06 -22.35
N ASN A 116 0.88 26.09 -22.99
CA ASN A 116 0.23 24.98 -22.31
C ASN A 116 1.21 23.81 -22.28
N ALA A 117 1.98 23.72 -21.19
CA ALA A 117 2.63 22.48 -20.84
C ALA A 117 1.62 21.32 -21.00
N PRO A 118 1.91 20.26 -21.80
CA PRO A 118 1.05 19.10 -21.94
C PRO A 118 1.09 18.28 -20.65
N GLY A 119 0.48 18.83 -19.62
CA GLY A 119 0.53 18.33 -18.25
C GLY A 119 -0.69 18.78 -17.44
N ASN A 120 -1.78 19.16 -18.11
CA ASN A 120 -2.97 19.66 -17.44
C ASN A 120 -4.11 18.62 -17.48
N GLY A 121 -4.35 17.97 -16.34
CA GLY A 121 -5.70 17.86 -15.78
C GLY A 121 -6.47 16.55 -15.95
N ASN A 122 -6.29 15.80 -17.04
CA ASN A 122 -7.08 14.58 -17.24
C ASN A 122 -6.36 13.38 -16.64
N ALA A 123 -6.53 13.17 -15.32
CA ALA A 123 -6.33 11.85 -14.77
C ALA A 123 -7.12 10.86 -15.65
N PRO A 124 -6.49 9.80 -16.17
CA PRO A 124 -7.18 8.84 -17.02
C PRO A 124 -8.43 8.40 -16.26
N ALA A 125 -9.59 8.60 -16.88
CA ALA A 125 -10.86 8.22 -16.27
C ALA A 125 -10.74 6.77 -15.79
N GLU A 126 -11.07 6.52 -14.53
CA GLU A 126 -11.00 5.18 -13.97
C GLU A 126 -11.83 4.24 -14.87
N PRO A 127 -11.26 3.10 -15.31
CA PRO A 127 -11.98 2.14 -16.11
C PRO A 127 -13.33 1.81 -15.47
N LYS A 128 -14.40 1.78 -16.28
CA LYS A 128 -15.76 1.48 -15.81
C LYS A 128 -15.82 0.19 -14.97
N GLU A 129 -15.04 -0.82 -15.37
CA GLU A 129 -14.93 -2.10 -14.66
C GLU A 129 -14.39 -1.95 -13.23
N LEU A 130 -13.43 -1.04 -12.97
CA LEU A 130 -12.92 -0.78 -11.63
C LEU A 130 -13.96 -0.05 -10.75
N THR A 131 -14.73 0.86 -11.35
CA THR A 131 -15.82 1.56 -10.65
C THR A 131 -16.91 0.57 -10.23
N GLU A 132 -17.31 -0.34 -11.13
CA GLU A 132 -18.29 -1.39 -10.83
C GLU A 132 -17.77 -2.35 -9.74
N LEU A 133 -16.48 -2.73 -9.80
CA LEU A 133 -15.85 -3.56 -8.79
C LEU A 133 -15.86 -2.89 -7.41
N ARG A 134 -15.56 -1.59 -7.34
CA ARG A 134 -15.62 -0.81 -6.10
C ARG A 134 -17.04 -0.77 -5.53
N GLN A 135 -18.04 -0.49 -6.35
CA GLN A 135 -19.44 -0.47 -5.92
C GLN A 135 -19.91 -1.83 -5.40
N SER A 136 -19.50 -2.93 -6.06
CA SER A 136 -19.79 -4.28 -5.60
C SER A 136 -19.20 -4.55 -4.21
N PHE A 137 -17.95 -4.15 -3.99
CA PHE A 137 -17.28 -4.29 -2.70
C PHE A 137 -17.98 -3.45 -1.61
N GLU A 138 -18.28 -2.17 -1.89
CA GLU A 138 -19.00 -1.30 -0.95
C GLU A 138 -20.36 -1.89 -0.57
N LYS A 139 -21.10 -2.45 -1.52
CA LYS A 139 -22.39 -3.11 -1.27
C LYS A 139 -22.26 -4.36 -0.40
N GLU A 140 -21.22 -5.18 -0.62
CA GLU A 140 -20.95 -6.37 0.18
C GLU A 140 -20.59 -5.99 1.62
N VAL A 141 -19.73 -4.99 1.78
CA VAL A 141 -19.32 -4.50 3.10
C VAL A 141 -20.46 -3.82 3.85
N ALA A 142 -21.34 -3.11 3.14
CA ALA A 142 -22.52 -2.48 3.73
C ALA A 142 -23.53 -3.47 4.32
N ALA A 143 -23.46 -4.76 3.95
CA ALA A 143 -24.33 -5.78 4.51
C ALA A 143 -24.00 -6.11 5.98
N PHE A 144 -22.79 -5.80 6.45
CA PHE A 144 -22.32 -6.17 7.80
C PHE A 144 -21.60 -5.05 8.56
N LEU A 145 -21.22 -3.95 7.92
CA LEU A 145 -20.72 -2.75 8.59
C LEU A 145 -21.83 -1.71 8.77
N SER A 146 -21.69 -0.90 9.82
CA SER A 146 -22.54 0.28 10.04
C SER A 146 -22.16 1.44 9.11
N ASP A 147 -23.08 2.37 8.85
CA ASP A 147 -22.83 3.56 8.03
C ASP A 147 -21.62 4.38 8.50
N ALA A 148 -21.42 4.49 9.82
CA ALA A 148 -20.27 5.17 10.40
C ALA A 148 -18.95 4.46 10.05
N GLN A 149 -18.92 3.14 10.12
CA GLN A 149 -17.75 2.34 9.75
C GLN A 149 -17.49 2.39 8.24
N ILE A 150 -18.54 2.41 7.41
CA ILE A 150 -18.41 2.54 5.95
C ILE A 150 -17.78 3.90 5.60
N LYS A 151 -18.24 4.99 6.23
CA LYS A 151 -17.68 6.33 6.00
C LYS A 151 -16.19 6.42 6.37
N GLU A 152 -15.80 5.81 7.48
CA GLU A 152 -14.40 5.77 7.92
C GLU A 152 -13.55 4.90 6.97
N LEU A 153 -14.09 3.78 6.49
CA LEU A 153 -13.46 2.94 5.46
C LEU A 153 -13.24 3.72 4.15
N GLN A 154 -14.24 4.48 3.70
CA GLN A 154 -14.12 5.34 2.51
C GLN A 154 -13.04 6.41 2.70
N THR A 155 -13.02 7.07 3.84
CA THR A 155 -12.01 8.07 4.20
C THR A 155 -10.61 7.47 4.17
N TYR A 156 -10.44 6.26 4.72
CA TYR A 156 -9.17 5.53 4.65
C TYR A 156 -8.72 5.29 3.21
N PHE A 157 -9.60 4.87 2.30
CA PHE A 157 -9.22 4.66 0.90
C PHE A 157 -8.84 5.96 0.19
N GLU A 158 -9.54 7.05 0.45
CA GLU A 158 -9.20 8.38 -0.08
C GLU A 158 -7.83 8.85 0.41
N GLU A 159 -7.53 8.68 1.69
CA GLU A 159 -6.21 8.99 2.26
C GLU A 159 -5.10 8.17 1.59
N GLN A 160 -5.30 6.85 1.40
CA GLN A 160 -4.31 6.00 0.73
C GLN A 160 -4.11 6.40 -0.74
N GLN A 161 -5.19 6.78 -1.43
CA GLN A 161 -5.10 7.30 -2.80
C GLN A 161 -4.34 8.63 -2.85
N GLN A 162 -4.59 9.53 -1.89
CA GLN A 162 -3.87 10.80 -1.77
C GLN A 162 -2.38 10.59 -1.49
N LYS A 163 -2.00 9.62 -0.65
CA LYS A 163 -0.60 9.27 -0.39
C LYS A 163 0.14 8.77 -1.63
N MET A 164 -0.57 8.06 -2.52
CA MET A 164 0.00 7.59 -3.78
C MET A 164 0.01 8.66 -4.87
N ARG A 165 -0.76 9.74 -4.71
CA ARG A 165 -0.68 10.88 -5.62
C ARG A 165 0.68 11.52 -5.41
N PRO A 166 1.56 11.57 -6.44
CA PRO A 166 2.83 12.26 -6.29
C PRO A 166 2.51 13.67 -5.82
N ALA A 167 3.15 14.11 -4.73
CA ALA A 167 3.02 15.47 -4.26
C ALA A 167 3.26 16.36 -5.48
N GLY A 168 2.20 17.02 -5.95
CA GLY A 168 2.31 17.92 -7.09
C GLY A 168 3.44 18.90 -6.79
N PRO A 169 4.14 19.42 -7.82
CA PRO A 169 5.20 20.39 -7.60
C PRO A 169 4.66 21.45 -6.64
N GLY A 170 5.23 21.50 -5.44
CA GLY A 170 4.79 22.42 -4.41
C GLY A 170 4.77 23.84 -5.01
N PRO A 171 3.87 24.73 -4.55
CA PRO A 171 3.82 26.09 -5.06
C PRO A 171 5.24 26.65 -5.06
N LYS A 172 5.75 27.00 -6.26
CA LYS A 172 7.08 27.59 -6.38
C LYS A 172 7.10 28.79 -5.42
N PRO A 173 8.11 28.91 -4.53
CA PRO A 173 8.21 30.06 -3.67
C PRO A 173 8.16 31.29 -4.57
N SER A 174 7.13 32.11 -4.40
CA SER A 174 6.98 33.36 -5.12
C SER A 174 8.28 34.13 -4.87
N GLN A 175 9.07 34.33 -5.93
CA GLN A 175 10.20 35.23 -5.84
C GLN A 175 9.59 36.60 -5.53
N GLN A 176 9.72 37.02 -4.27
CA GLN A 176 9.53 38.41 -3.89
C GLN A 176 10.70 39.17 -4.50
N GLU A 177 10.41 39.97 -5.52
CA GLU A 177 11.26 41.07 -5.98
C GLU A 177 11.27 42.21 -4.96
#